data_AF-A0A817F8A0-F1
#
_entry.id   AF-A0A817F8A0-F1
#
_cell.length_a   1.000
_cell.length_b   1.000
_cell.length_c   1.000
_cell.angle_alpha   90.00
_cell.angle_beta   90.00
_cell.angle_gamma   90.00
#
_symmetry.space_group_name_H-M   'P 1'
#
loop_
_entity.id
_entity.type
_entity.pdbx_description
1 polymer ?
#
loop_
_entity_poly.entity_id
_entity_poly.type
_entity_poly.pdbx_seq_one_letter_code
_entity_poly.pdbx_strand_id
1 'polypeptide(L)'
;MPNKPQLCQSFSDHVLYSSDQLPPKVDFRAAMTLVEDQSRIGSCVANTLAGAYEYLVKKANSSEIDVSRLFIYYNGRASDDPSGNLTDSGCSMTKAIETLEEYGVCLESMWPYDISMVNARPDQQCYQAADDYKITEALKIEIDLYQMKSCLAQGFPFAFGLKLFTSFDKASKSGIVPMPNDDEQSRESHGSR
;
A
#
# COMPACT_ATOMS: atom_id res chain seq x y z
N MET A 1 13.50 7.09 27.17
CA MET A 1 12.43 6.62 26.26
C MET A 1 12.62 7.40 24.98
N PRO A 2 12.97 6.78 23.83
CA PRO A 2 12.97 7.54 22.59
C PRO A 2 11.52 7.90 22.26
N ASN A 3 11.27 9.16 21.94
CA ASN A 3 9.96 9.65 21.52
C ASN A 3 9.43 8.76 20.41
N LYS A 4 8.19 8.27 20.57
CA LYS A 4 7.43 7.66 19.47
C LYS A 4 7.44 8.68 18.30
N PRO A 5 7.78 8.28 17.06
CA PRO A 5 7.69 9.19 15.92
C PRO A 5 6.29 9.80 15.87
N GLN A 6 6.21 11.10 15.57
CA GLN A 6 4.92 11.74 15.28
C GLN A 6 4.29 11.02 14.09
N LEU A 7 3.11 10.46 14.31
CA LEU A 7 2.30 9.79 13.31
C LEU A 7 2.06 10.76 12.14
N CYS A 8 2.74 10.45 11.03
CA CYS A 8 2.61 11.07 9.72
C CYS A 8 3.10 12.53 9.62
N GLN A 9 4.36 12.71 9.21
CA GLN A 9 4.81 13.97 8.63
C GLN A 9 4.06 14.21 7.31
N SER A 10 3.75 15.47 7.01
CA SER A 10 3.07 15.81 5.77
C SER A 10 4.10 15.90 4.64
N PHE A 11 3.79 15.35 3.46
CA PHE A 11 4.65 15.53 2.29
C PHE A 11 4.85 17.01 1.93
N SER A 12 3.92 17.89 2.34
CA SER A 12 4.04 19.34 2.18
C SER A 12 5.21 19.95 2.95
N ASP A 13 5.71 19.28 3.99
CA ASP A 13 6.86 19.74 4.77
C ASP A 13 8.19 19.47 4.02
N HIS A 14 8.14 18.67 2.95
CA HIS A 14 9.26 18.42 2.05
C HIS A 14 9.30 19.40 0.88
N VAL A 15 10.48 19.55 0.27
CA VAL A 15 10.66 20.42 -0.88
C VAL A 15 9.86 19.88 -2.07
N LEU A 16 8.83 20.62 -2.47
CA LEU A 16 8.10 20.37 -3.71
C LEU A 16 8.91 20.92 -4.88
N TYR A 17 9.04 20.15 -5.96
CA TYR A 17 9.57 20.66 -7.22
C TYR A 17 8.71 21.80 -7.73
N SER A 18 9.30 22.83 -8.35
CA SER A 18 8.60 23.88 -9.10
C SER A 18 7.94 23.29 -10.37
N SER A 19 7.00 24.01 -11.01
CA SER A 19 6.38 23.56 -12.26
C SER A 19 7.41 23.23 -13.33
N ASP A 20 8.48 24.01 -13.40
CA ASP A 20 9.53 23.91 -14.41
C ASP A 20 10.52 22.78 -14.10
N GLN A 21 10.48 22.25 -12.88
CA GLN A 21 11.27 21.10 -12.44
C GLN A 21 10.53 19.77 -12.61
N LEU A 22 9.21 19.79 -12.86
CA LEU A 22 8.45 18.57 -13.08
C LEU A 22 8.79 17.97 -14.46
N PRO A 23 9.20 16.69 -14.52
CA PRO A 23 9.39 16.03 -15.80
C PRO A 23 8.04 15.88 -16.54
N PRO A 24 8.04 15.87 -17.88
CA PRO A 24 6.80 15.71 -18.65
C PRO A 24 6.15 14.34 -18.47
N LYS A 25 6.92 13.33 -18.03
CA LYS A 25 6.46 11.97 -17.78
C LYS A 25 7.32 11.30 -16.72
N VAL A 26 6.67 10.54 -15.83
CA VAL A 26 7.31 9.60 -14.89
C VAL A 26 6.72 8.21 -15.15
N ASP A 27 7.55 7.18 -15.13
CA ASP A 27 7.13 5.79 -15.37
C ASP A 27 8.03 4.84 -14.60
N PHE A 28 7.49 4.20 -13.56
CA PHE A 28 8.23 3.27 -12.71
C PHE A 28 8.08 1.81 -13.11
N ARG A 29 7.31 1.48 -14.15
CA ARG A 29 6.91 0.09 -14.43
C ARG A 29 8.10 -0.85 -14.64
N ALA A 30 9.19 -0.37 -15.21
CA ALA A 30 10.41 -1.17 -15.39
C ALA A 30 11.12 -1.53 -14.07
N ALA A 31 10.86 -0.77 -13.00
CA ALA A 31 11.43 -0.95 -11.67
C ALA A 31 10.44 -1.56 -10.67
N MET A 32 9.15 -1.65 -11.00
CA MET A 32 8.16 -2.33 -10.15
C MET A 32 8.27 -3.85 -10.27
N THR A 33 7.85 -4.55 -9.23
CA THR A 33 7.64 -6.01 -9.24
C THR A 33 6.43 -6.37 -10.10
N LEU A 34 6.22 -7.67 -10.32
CA LEU A 34 5.08 -8.15 -11.09
C LEU A 34 3.77 -7.76 -10.41
N VAL A 35 2.73 -7.47 -11.20
CA VAL A 35 1.39 -7.21 -10.65
C VAL A 35 0.87 -8.51 -10.04
N GLU A 36 0.52 -8.44 -8.76
CA GLU A 36 0.03 -9.59 -8.00
C GLU A 36 -1.50 -9.74 -8.07
N ASP A 37 -1.97 -10.98 -7.88
CA ASP A 37 -3.39 -11.30 -7.80
C ASP A 37 -3.85 -11.37 -6.33
N GLN A 38 -4.68 -10.43 -5.90
CA GLN A 38 -5.25 -10.43 -4.55
C GLN A 38 -6.27 -11.56 -4.31
N SER A 39 -6.69 -12.27 -5.36
CA SER A 39 -7.74 -13.29 -5.34
C SER A 39 -9.08 -12.69 -4.87
N ARG A 40 -9.86 -13.48 -4.12
CA ARG A 40 -11.23 -13.15 -3.69
C ARG A 40 -11.34 -12.51 -2.30
N ILE A 41 -10.22 -12.12 -1.68
CA ILE A 41 -10.20 -11.55 -0.33
C ILE A 41 -10.00 -10.03 -0.33
N GLY A 42 -10.34 -9.37 0.78
CA GLY A 42 -10.32 -7.91 0.96
C GLY A 42 -8.93 -7.27 1.11
N SER A 43 -7.86 -7.92 0.66
CA SER A 43 -6.46 -7.57 0.94
C SER A 43 -5.86 -6.47 0.05
N CYS A 44 -6.68 -5.67 -0.65
CA CYS A 44 -6.19 -4.68 -1.63
C CYS A 44 -5.17 -3.68 -1.05
N VAL A 45 -5.36 -3.23 0.20
CA VAL A 45 -4.42 -2.38 0.92
C VAL A 45 -3.08 -3.08 1.11
N ALA A 46 -3.09 -4.35 1.52
CA ALA A 46 -1.87 -5.12 1.70
C ALA A 46 -1.10 -5.33 0.39
N ASN A 47 -1.79 -5.64 -0.71
CA ASN A 47 -1.17 -5.75 -2.05
C ASN A 47 -0.58 -4.41 -2.50
N THR A 48 -1.28 -3.30 -2.22
CA THR A 48 -0.80 -1.95 -2.56
C THR A 48 0.49 -1.62 -1.79
N LEU A 49 0.52 -1.91 -0.49
CA LEU A 49 1.68 -1.65 0.36
C LEU A 49 2.85 -2.59 0.06
N ALA A 50 2.60 -3.87 -0.26
CA ALA A 50 3.63 -4.81 -0.69
C ALA A 50 4.36 -4.28 -1.94
N GLY A 51 3.62 -3.95 -3.00
CA GLY A 51 4.23 -3.42 -4.23
C GLY A 51 4.97 -2.09 -4.04
N ALA A 52 4.48 -1.20 -3.17
CA ALA A 52 5.18 0.02 -2.82
C ALA A 52 6.49 -0.27 -2.06
N TYR A 53 6.45 -1.17 -1.08
CA TYR A 53 7.59 -1.57 -0.28
C TYR A 53 8.68 -2.22 -1.14
N GLU A 54 8.31 -3.19 -1.97
CA GLU A 54 9.23 -3.90 -2.87
C GLU A 54 9.89 -2.95 -3.86
N TYR A 55 9.13 -2.00 -4.43
CA TYR A 55 9.70 -0.96 -5.28
C TYR A 55 10.76 -0.14 -4.52
N LEU A 56 10.48 0.26 -3.28
CA LEU A 56 11.42 1.06 -2.48
C LEU A 56 12.70 0.28 -2.16
N VAL A 57 12.59 -1.00 -1.83
CA VAL A 57 13.76 -1.87 -1.61
C VAL A 57 14.58 -2.01 -2.89
N LYS A 58 13.93 -2.33 -4.00
CA LYS A 58 14.60 -2.45 -5.31
C LYS A 58 15.28 -1.16 -5.72
N LYS A 59 14.63 0.00 -5.49
CA LYS A 59 15.24 1.32 -5.74
C LYS A 59 16.45 1.57 -4.85
N ALA A 60 16.41 1.18 -3.58
CA ALA A 60 17.45 1.48 -2.60
C ALA A 60 18.71 0.63 -2.77
N ASN A 61 18.57 -0.66 -3.09
CA ASN A 61 19.71 -1.59 -3.09
C ASN A 61 19.72 -2.60 -4.25
N SER A 62 18.86 -2.43 -5.26
CA SER A 62 18.74 -3.36 -6.42
C SER A 62 18.37 -4.80 -6.07
N SER A 63 17.87 -5.06 -4.86
CA SER A 63 17.38 -6.38 -4.46
C SER A 63 15.92 -6.53 -4.84
N GLU A 64 15.57 -7.70 -5.38
CA GLU A 64 14.18 -8.10 -5.55
C GLU A 64 13.78 -8.94 -4.34
N ILE A 65 12.77 -8.48 -3.63
CA ILE A 65 12.15 -9.19 -2.53
C ILE A 65 10.66 -9.33 -2.81
N ASP A 66 10.05 -10.28 -2.13
CA ASP A 66 8.62 -10.57 -2.19
C ASP A 66 8.12 -10.61 -0.74
N VAL A 67 7.31 -9.62 -0.35
CA VAL A 67 6.90 -9.42 1.05
C VAL A 67 5.51 -9.99 1.30
N SER A 68 5.31 -10.60 2.46
CA SER A 68 4.05 -11.29 2.75
C SER A 68 2.87 -10.33 2.84
N ARG A 69 1.99 -10.39 1.83
CA ARG A 69 0.74 -9.63 1.86
C ARG A 69 -0.20 -10.10 2.96
N LEU A 70 -0.23 -11.40 3.28
CA LEU A 70 -1.08 -11.88 4.38
C LEU A 70 -0.55 -11.42 5.74
N PHE A 71 0.77 -11.23 5.90
CA PHE A 71 1.33 -10.62 7.10
C PHE A 71 0.88 -9.16 7.24
N ILE A 72 1.00 -8.37 6.18
CA ILE A 72 0.51 -6.97 6.16
C ILE A 72 -1.00 -6.94 6.44
N TYR A 73 -1.77 -7.81 5.77
CA TYR A 73 -3.23 -7.81 5.87
C TYR A 73 -3.74 -8.26 7.24
N TYR A 74 -3.11 -9.27 7.85
CA TYR A 74 -3.46 -9.72 9.19
C TYR A 74 -3.21 -8.61 10.22
N ASN A 75 -2.00 -8.05 10.23
CA ASN A 75 -1.63 -7.04 11.22
C ASN A 75 -2.44 -5.76 11.05
N GLY A 76 -2.67 -5.30 9.82
CA GLY A 76 -3.51 -4.14 9.54
C GLY A 76 -4.92 -4.31 10.12
N ARG A 77 -5.56 -5.46 9.91
CA ARG A 77 -6.89 -5.75 10.48
C ARG A 77 -6.87 -5.90 12.00
N ALA A 78 -5.83 -6.52 12.56
CA ALA A 78 -5.67 -6.64 14.02
C ALA A 78 -5.52 -5.27 14.70
N SER A 79 -4.91 -4.32 14.00
CA SER A 79 -4.78 -2.93 14.44
C SER A 79 -6.08 -2.13 14.27
N ASP A 80 -6.86 -2.41 13.21
CA ASP A 80 -8.19 -1.81 12.98
C ASP A 80 -9.26 -2.28 13.98
N ASP A 81 -9.28 -3.58 14.29
CA ASP A 81 -10.25 -4.20 15.19
C ASP A 81 -9.55 -4.90 16.37
N PRO A 82 -9.27 -4.16 17.46
CA PRO A 82 -8.66 -4.71 18.65
C PRO A 82 -9.53 -5.73 19.41
N SER A 83 -10.77 -5.99 18.98
CA SER A 83 -11.63 -7.00 19.62
C SER A 83 -11.11 -8.43 19.44
N GLY A 84 -10.22 -8.64 18.46
CA GLY A 84 -9.65 -9.94 18.12
C GLY A 84 -10.54 -10.83 17.25
N ASN A 85 -11.74 -10.37 16.88
CA ASN A 85 -12.67 -11.09 16.00
C ASN A 85 -12.36 -10.80 14.53
N LEU A 86 -11.19 -11.23 14.08
CA LEU A 86 -10.73 -10.97 12.72
C LEU A 86 -11.57 -11.70 11.68
N THR A 87 -12.10 -10.92 10.74
CA THR A 87 -12.81 -11.39 9.55
C THR A 87 -12.18 -10.79 8.30
N ASP A 88 -12.54 -11.31 7.12
CA ASP A 88 -12.11 -10.74 5.86
C ASP A 88 -12.95 -9.49 5.54
N SER A 89 -12.59 -8.36 6.14
CA SER A 89 -13.35 -7.11 6.14
C SER A 89 -12.61 -5.93 5.50
N GLY A 90 -11.44 -6.18 4.91
CA GLY A 90 -10.49 -5.13 4.52
C GLY A 90 -9.77 -4.53 5.73
N CYS A 91 -8.79 -3.67 5.48
CA CYS A 91 -8.15 -2.86 6.52
C CYS A 91 -7.96 -1.41 6.05
N SER A 92 -7.79 -0.51 7.01
CA SER A 92 -7.35 0.86 6.81
C SER A 92 -5.90 0.88 6.35
N MET A 93 -5.62 1.69 5.33
CA MET A 93 -4.25 1.97 4.86
C MET A 93 -3.37 2.49 6.00
N THR A 94 -3.89 3.42 6.81
CA THR A 94 -3.15 4.00 7.93
C THR A 94 -2.77 2.94 8.96
N LYS A 95 -3.70 2.05 9.31
CA LYS A 95 -3.40 0.98 10.27
C LYS A 95 -2.40 -0.03 9.73
N ALA A 96 -2.49 -0.39 8.46
CA ALA A 96 -1.50 -1.27 7.85
C ALA A 96 -0.10 -0.61 7.84
N ILE A 97 0.01 0.68 7.53
CA ILE A 97 1.28 1.44 7.60
C ILE A 97 1.84 1.47 9.02
N GLU A 98 1.01 1.76 10.03
CA GLU A 98 1.42 1.74 11.44
C GLU A 98 2.01 0.37 11.84
N THR A 99 1.46 -0.73 11.32
CA THR A 99 2.00 -2.07 11.59
C THR A 99 3.31 -2.36 10.86
N LEU A 100 3.57 -1.73 9.71
CA LEU A 100 4.86 -1.80 9.03
C LEU A 100 5.95 -1.03 9.79
N GLU A 101 5.60 0.06 10.47
CA GLU A 101 6.51 0.78 11.36
C GLU A 101 6.78 -0.02 12.64
N GLU A 102 5.73 -0.63 13.21
CA GLU A 102 5.83 -1.34 14.48
C GLU A 102 6.52 -2.71 14.35
N TYR A 103 6.12 -3.50 13.36
CA TYR A 103 6.54 -4.90 13.18
C TYR A 103 7.41 -5.12 11.94
N GLY A 104 7.31 -4.25 10.93
CA GLY A 104 7.89 -4.48 9.61
C GLY A 104 7.07 -5.49 8.81
N VAL A 105 7.74 -6.24 7.92
CA VAL A 105 7.09 -7.26 7.10
C VAL A 105 8.03 -8.44 6.83
N CYS A 106 7.54 -9.67 6.95
CA CYS A 106 8.31 -10.86 6.57
C CYS A 106 8.22 -11.12 5.07
N LEU A 107 9.07 -12.02 4.56
CA LEU A 107 8.98 -12.46 3.16
C LEU A 107 7.73 -13.33 2.93
N GLU A 108 7.14 -13.24 1.74
CA GLU A 108 6.00 -14.10 1.32
C GLU A 108 6.37 -15.59 1.40
N SER A 109 7.65 -15.94 1.20
CA SER A 109 8.14 -17.31 1.41
C SER A 109 8.01 -17.84 2.85
N MET A 110 7.96 -16.96 3.86
CA MET A 110 7.77 -17.33 5.26
C MET A 110 6.29 -17.39 5.67
N TRP A 111 5.47 -16.51 5.09
CA TRP A 111 4.03 -16.50 5.30
C TRP A 111 3.31 -16.38 3.95
N PRO A 112 3.13 -17.51 3.24
CA PRO A 112 2.64 -17.51 1.86
C PRO A 112 1.23 -16.98 1.70
N TYR A 113 0.93 -16.49 0.49
CA TYR A 113 -0.40 -16.02 0.10
C TYR A 113 -1.43 -17.14 -0.08
N ASP A 114 -1.68 -17.90 0.99
CA ASP A 114 -2.75 -18.89 1.07
C ASP A 114 -3.99 -18.25 1.71
N ILE A 115 -4.99 -17.94 0.90
CA ILE A 115 -6.22 -17.29 1.35
C ILE A 115 -7.01 -18.10 2.40
N SER A 116 -6.73 -19.40 2.58
CA SER A 116 -7.31 -20.17 3.70
C SER A 116 -6.76 -19.73 5.06
N MET A 117 -5.57 -19.13 5.07
CA MET A 117 -4.90 -18.56 6.25
C MET A 117 -5.27 -17.09 6.47
N VAL A 118 -6.27 -16.55 5.77
CA VAL A 118 -6.59 -15.12 5.83
C VAL A 118 -6.76 -14.61 7.27
N ASN A 119 -7.37 -15.37 8.18
CA ASN A 119 -7.54 -14.95 9.57
C ASN A 119 -6.54 -15.60 10.54
N ALA A 120 -5.62 -16.42 10.03
CA ALA A 120 -4.59 -17.05 10.84
C ALA A 120 -3.51 -16.03 11.20
N ARG A 121 -3.12 -16.04 12.48
CA ARG A 121 -2.02 -15.20 12.96
C ARG A 121 -0.69 -15.71 12.40
N PRO A 122 0.16 -14.85 11.83
CA PRO A 122 1.52 -15.23 11.44
C PRO A 122 2.31 -15.79 12.61
N ASP A 123 3.17 -16.77 12.32
CA ASP A 123 4.02 -17.39 13.33
C ASP A 123 5.02 -16.38 13.92
N GLN A 124 5.48 -16.66 15.15
CA GLN A 124 6.45 -15.80 15.83
C GLN A 124 7.74 -15.57 15.00
N GLN A 125 8.16 -16.57 14.23
CA GLN A 125 9.32 -16.45 13.33
C GLN A 125 9.10 -15.41 12.23
N CYS A 126 7.87 -15.23 11.74
CA CYS A 126 7.54 -14.18 10.79
C CYS A 126 7.75 -12.79 11.41
N TYR A 127 7.28 -12.58 12.64
CA TYR A 127 7.50 -11.32 13.36
C TYR A 127 8.97 -11.04 13.67
N GLN A 128 9.75 -12.08 13.99
CA GLN A 128 11.18 -11.95 14.21
C GLN A 128 11.91 -11.53 12.93
N ALA A 129 11.59 -12.15 11.79
CA ALA A 129 12.17 -11.77 10.51
C ALA A 129 11.68 -10.40 10.03
N ALA A 130 10.44 -10.04 10.33
CA ALA A 130 9.85 -8.75 9.94
C ALA A 130 10.56 -7.55 10.59
N ASP A 131 11.19 -7.74 11.76
CA ASP A 131 11.88 -6.66 12.48
C ASP A 131 13.01 -6.02 11.66
N ASP A 132 13.67 -6.79 10.79
CA ASP A 132 14.71 -6.33 9.87
C ASP A 132 14.18 -5.49 8.70
N TYR A 133 12.86 -5.46 8.50
CA TYR A 133 12.16 -4.88 7.35
C TYR A 133 11.16 -3.79 7.74
N LYS A 134 11.40 -3.08 8.84
CA LYS A 134 10.57 -1.94 9.26
C LYS A 134 10.68 -0.76 8.31
N ILE A 135 9.56 -0.08 8.07
CA ILE A 135 9.60 1.27 7.51
C ILE A 135 9.91 2.27 8.62
N THR A 136 10.67 3.31 8.30
CA THR A 136 11.05 4.34 9.26
C THR A 136 10.19 5.60 9.16
N GLU A 137 9.52 5.79 8.03
CA GLU A 137 8.76 6.99 7.73
C GLU A 137 7.65 6.67 6.71
N ALA A 138 6.48 7.23 6.95
CA ALA A 138 5.38 7.29 6.00
C ALA A 138 4.83 8.73 5.92
N LEU A 139 4.73 9.25 4.70
CA LEU A 139 4.28 10.61 4.43
C LEU A 139 2.90 10.62 3.81
N LYS A 140 2.01 11.46 4.33
CA LYS A 140 0.71 11.71 3.69
C LYS A 140 0.87 12.74 2.59
N ILE A 141 0.32 12.41 1.43
CA ILE A 141 0.19 13.33 0.30
C ILE A 141 -1.24 13.87 0.33
N GLU A 142 -1.39 15.18 0.33
CA GLU A 142 -2.72 15.79 0.20
C GLU A 142 -3.27 15.54 -1.22
N ILE A 143 -4.59 15.58 -1.37
CA ILE A 143 -5.25 15.41 -2.68
C ILE A 143 -5.07 16.69 -3.49
N ASP A 144 -3.83 16.89 -3.93
CA ASP A 144 -3.33 18.00 -4.70
C ASP A 144 -2.47 17.46 -5.84
N LEU A 145 -2.86 17.82 -7.07
CA LEU A 145 -2.24 17.28 -8.29
C LEU A 145 -0.75 17.57 -8.35
N TYR A 146 -0.31 18.70 -7.79
CA TYR A 146 1.07 19.12 -7.84
C TYR A 146 1.94 18.33 -6.86
N GLN A 147 1.45 18.12 -5.63
CA GLN A 147 2.13 17.25 -4.66
C GLN A 147 2.24 15.81 -5.19
N MET A 148 1.17 15.27 -5.76
CA MET A 148 1.17 13.92 -6.36
C MET A 148 2.21 13.82 -7.48
N LYS A 149 2.28 14.81 -8.38
CA LYS A 149 3.30 14.86 -9.44
C LYS A 149 4.71 15.01 -8.89
N SER A 150 4.90 15.84 -7.88
CA SER A 150 6.20 16.07 -7.22
C SER A 150 6.71 14.79 -6.56
N CYS A 151 5.85 14.04 -5.87
CA CYS A 151 6.19 12.73 -5.27
C CYS A 151 6.73 11.75 -6.33
N LEU A 152 6.02 11.62 -7.45
CA LEU A 152 6.46 10.80 -8.58
C LEU A 152 7.76 11.34 -9.19
N ALA A 153 7.91 12.65 -9.36
CA ALA A 153 9.13 13.25 -9.91
C ALA A 153 10.36 13.00 -9.03
N GLN A 154 10.18 12.84 -7.72
CA GLN A 154 11.22 12.48 -6.75
C GLN A 154 11.50 10.96 -6.72
N GLY A 155 10.80 10.18 -7.55
CA GLY A 155 11.05 8.75 -7.71
C GLY A 155 10.31 7.89 -6.69
N PHE A 156 9.27 8.39 -6.01
CA PHE A 156 8.51 7.65 -5.01
C PHE A 156 7.09 7.35 -5.52
N PRO A 157 6.61 6.10 -5.45
CA PRO A 157 5.20 5.79 -5.65
C PRO A 157 4.40 6.23 -4.43
N PHE A 158 3.08 6.33 -4.58
CA PHE A 158 2.17 6.56 -3.47
C PHE A 158 0.95 5.66 -3.58
N ALA A 159 0.43 5.26 -2.42
CA ALA A 159 -0.78 4.46 -2.28
C ALA A 159 -1.99 5.36 -2.06
N PHE A 160 -3.15 4.98 -2.62
CA PHE A 160 -4.40 5.72 -2.42
C PHE A 160 -5.61 4.80 -2.57
N GLY A 161 -6.72 5.18 -1.94
CA GLY A 161 -8.02 4.52 -2.10
C GLY A 161 -8.84 5.14 -3.22
N LEU A 162 -9.60 4.31 -3.93
CA LEU A 162 -10.54 4.73 -4.97
C LEU A 162 -11.90 4.09 -4.73
N LYS A 163 -12.96 4.89 -4.81
CA LYS A 163 -14.31 4.35 -5.00
C LYS A 163 -14.43 3.87 -6.44
N LEU A 164 -14.72 2.59 -6.62
CA LEU A 164 -14.92 2.02 -7.95
C LEU A 164 -16.38 2.11 -8.37
N PHE A 165 -16.61 2.27 -9.67
CA PHE A 165 -17.94 2.31 -10.28
C PHE A 165 -17.97 1.34 -11.47
N THR A 166 -19.15 1.05 -12.02
CA THR A 166 -19.29 0.13 -13.15
C THR A 166 -18.52 0.59 -14.40
N SER A 167 -18.35 1.90 -14.59
CA SER A 167 -17.47 2.49 -15.61
C SER A 167 -16.01 2.01 -15.54
N PHE A 168 -15.52 1.62 -14.36
CA PHE A 168 -14.14 1.17 -14.17
C PHE A 168 -13.79 -0.02 -15.06
N ASP A 169 -14.70 -0.98 -15.23
CA ASP A 169 -14.47 -2.20 -16.03
C ASP A 169 -14.25 -1.90 -17.52
N LYS A 170 -14.69 -0.73 -18.00
CA LYS A 170 -14.49 -0.30 -19.38
C LYS A 170 -13.03 0.05 -19.67
N ALA A 171 -12.19 0.23 -18.64
CA ALA A 171 -10.76 0.49 -18.77
C ALA A 171 -9.97 -0.68 -19.40
N SER A 172 -10.52 -1.91 -19.35
CA SER A 172 -9.87 -3.15 -19.82
C SER A 172 -9.32 -3.13 -21.25
N LYS A 173 -9.80 -2.21 -22.11
CA LYS A 173 -9.36 -2.10 -23.51
C LYS A 173 -8.27 -1.05 -23.74
N SER A 174 -8.26 0.04 -22.97
CA SER A 174 -7.40 1.20 -23.21
C SER A 174 -6.41 1.50 -22.08
N GLY A 175 -6.65 0.94 -20.89
CA GLY A 175 -5.97 1.32 -19.65
C GLY A 175 -6.41 2.68 -19.09
N ILE A 176 -7.33 3.38 -19.77
CA ILE A 176 -7.87 4.68 -19.33
C ILE A 176 -9.18 4.42 -18.59
N VAL A 177 -9.18 4.70 -17.28
CA VAL A 177 -10.38 4.61 -16.43
C VAL A 177 -11.30 5.78 -16.74
N PRO A 178 -12.55 5.54 -17.21
CA PRO A 178 -13.52 6.61 -17.42
C PRO A 178 -13.96 7.22 -16.10
N MET A 179 -14.28 8.52 -16.11
CA MET A 179 -14.95 9.15 -14.97
C MET A 179 -16.35 8.53 -14.79
N PRO A 180 -16.78 8.24 -13.55
CA PRO A 180 -18.16 7.84 -13.28
C PRO A 180 -19.12 8.98 -13.62
N ASN A 181 -20.33 8.63 -14.02
CA ASN A 181 -21.42 9.59 -14.16
C ASN A 181 -22.24 9.68 -12.86
N ASP A 182 -23.06 10.72 -12.73
CA ASP A 182 -23.83 11.02 -11.51
C ASP A 182 -24.84 9.92 -11.13
N ASP A 183 -25.24 9.06 -12.08
CA ASP A 183 -26.19 7.97 -11.88
C ASP A 183 -25.52 6.62 -11.53
N GLU A 184 -24.18 6.54 -11.56
CA GLU A 184 -23.46 5.31 -11.23
C GLU A 184 -23.38 5.09 -9.72
N GLN A 185 -23.77 3.89 -9.29
CA GLN A 185 -23.58 3.46 -7.91
C GLN A 185 -22.15 2.97 -7.69
N SER A 186 -21.54 3.43 -6.60
CA SER A 186 -20.22 2.94 -6.19
C SER A 186 -20.29 1.48 -5.79
N ARG A 187 -19.28 0.71 -6.19
CA ARG A 187 -19.02 -0.63 -5.68
C ARG A 187 -18.61 -0.55 -4.21
N GLU A 188 -19.07 -1.51 -3.43
CA GLU A 188 -18.71 -1.60 -2.01
C GLU A 188 -17.29 -2.13 -1.78
N SER A 189 -16.59 -2.66 -2.81
CA SER A 189 -15.48 -3.61 -2.62
C SER A 189 -14.10 -3.15 -3.10
N HIS A 190 -13.69 -1.88 -2.88
CA HIS A 190 -12.28 -1.48 -3.08
C HIS A 190 -11.88 -0.30 -2.19
N GLY A 191 -10.83 -0.49 -1.37
CA GLY A 191 -10.01 0.57 -0.76
C GLY A 191 -10.73 1.64 0.07
N SER A 192 -11.96 1.39 0.54
CA SER A 192 -12.77 2.40 1.22
C SER A 192 -13.17 1.97 2.63
N ARG A 193 -12.21 2.02 3.56
CA ARG A 193 -12.43 2.27 5.00
C ARG A 193 -11.25 3.04 5.57
#